data_AF-A0A2P9HH75-F1
#
_entry.id   AF-A0A2P9HH75-F1
#
_cell.length_a   1.000
_cell.length_b   1.000
_cell.length_c   1.000
_cell.angle_alpha   90.00
_cell.angle_beta   90.00
_cell.angle_gamma   90.00
#
_symmetry.space_group_name_H-M   'P 1'
#
loop_
_entity.id
_entity.type
_entity.pdbx_description
1 polymer ?
#
loop_
_entity_poly.entity_id
_entity_poly.type
_entity_poly.pdbx_seq_one_letter_code
_entity_poly.pdbx_strand_id
1 'polypeptide(L)' 'MRLMLTVLAFATTCGLASAADPEGQKLSEIISKIEQTSDVSYVDEVDWNDRGYYEIEYFMKNGAKVEIKIDPKTGESIK' A
#
# COMPACT_ATOMS: atom_id res chain seq x y z
N MET A 1 62.50 -0.88 -26.73
CA MET A 1 61.40 -1.21 -27.66
C MET A 1 60.08 -1.10 -26.90
N ARG A 2 59.28 -0.10 -27.26
CA ARG A 2 57.88 0.25 -26.90
C ARG A 2 57.29 -0.22 -25.54
N LEU A 3 57.10 0.77 -24.67
CA LEU A 3 56.15 0.80 -23.55
C LEU A 3 54.72 0.90 -24.13
N MET A 4 53.83 -0.06 -23.87
CA MET A 4 52.40 0.05 -24.22
C MET A 4 51.59 0.42 -22.97
N LEU A 5 51.01 1.61 -22.99
CA LEU A 5 50.09 2.12 -21.98
C LEU A 5 48.65 1.81 -22.45
N THR A 6 47.96 0.90 -21.76
CA THR A 6 46.55 0.60 -22.04
C THR A 6 45.68 1.47 -21.12
N VAL A 7 45.02 2.48 -21.67
CA VAL A 7 44.00 3.26 -20.97
C VAL A 7 42.66 2.56 -21.14
N LEU A 8 42.13 2.02 -20.04
CA LEU A 8 40.79 1.44 -19.98
C LEU A 8 39.80 2.53 -19.54
N ALA A 9 38.98 3.03 -20.46
CA ALA A 9 37.93 4.00 -20.16
C ALA A 9 36.71 3.30 -19.55
N PHE A 10 36.44 3.51 -18.27
CA PHE A 10 35.19 3.13 -17.62
C PHE A 10 34.13 4.21 -17.88
N ALA A 11 33.18 3.95 -18.77
CA ALA A 11 31.99 4.77 -18.93
C ALA A 11 30.94 4.32 -17.91
N THR A 12 30.86 5.01 -16.78
CA THR A 12 29.82 4.77 -15.76
C THR A 12 28.49 5.29 -16.29
N THR A 13 27.62 4.38 -16.74
CA THR A 13 26.22 4.70 -17.03
C THR A 13 25.46 4.78 -15.71
N CYS A 14 25.14 5.99 -15.25
CA CYS A 14 24.12 6.18 -14.21
C CYS A 14 22.76 5.85 -14.83
N GLY A 15 22.31 4.61 -14.68
CA GLY A 15 20.92 4.23 -14.97
C GLY A 15 19.98 4.97 -14.02
N LEU A 16 18.98 5.66 -14.57
CA LEU A 16 17.89 6.24 -13.80
C LEU A 16 17.06 5.08 -13.21
N ALA A 17 17.25 4.78 -11.93
CA ALA A 17 16.35 3.89 -11.22
C ALA A 17 15.05 4.65 -10.93
N SER A 18 13.97 4.33 -11.64
CA SER A 18 12.62 4.74 -11.26
C SER A 18 12.08 3.74 -10.24
N ALA A 19 11.46 4.24 -9.16
CA ALA A 19 10.66 3.37 -8.31
C ALA A 19 9.50 2.79 -9.12
N ALA A 20 9.13 1.54 -8.83
CA ALA A 20 7.91 0.96 -9.36
C ALA A 20 6.70 1.69 -8.80
N ASP A 21 5.60 1.70 -9.56
CA ASP A 21 4.34 2.22 -9.04
C ASP A 21 3.92 1.42 -7.80
N PRO A 22 3.37 2.08 -6.76
CA PRO A 22 2.86 1.38 -5.59
C PRO A 22 1.72 0.45 -6.01
N GLU A 23 1.79 -0.81 -5.55
CA GLU A 23 0.74 -1.79 -5.79
C GLU A 23 -0.42 -1.62 -4.79
N GLY A 24 -1.65 -1.85 -5.26
CA GLY A 24 -2.86 -1.92 -4.43
C GLY A 24 -3.81 -0.73 -4.55
N GLN A 25 -4.98 -0.85 -3.92
CA GLN A 25 -5.96 0.25 -3.86
C GLN A 25 -5.48 1.31 -2.87
N LYS A 26 -5.85 2.58 -3.12
CA LYS A 26 -5.57 3.63 -2.16
C LYS A 26 -6.38 3.39 -0.91
N LEU A 27 -5.77 3.50 0.27
CA LEU A 27 -6.48 3.38 1.54
C LEU A 27 -7.69 4.33 1.60
N SER A 28 -7.56 5.56 1.10
CA SER A 28 -8.66 6.52 1.04
C SER A 28 -9.88 6.01 0.25
N GLU A 29 -9.67 5.20 -0.79
CA GLU A 29 -10.75 4.61 -1.58
C GLU A 29 -11.43 3.46 -0.83
N ILE A 30 -10.65 2.63 -0.13
CA ILE A 30 -11.17 1.56 0.74
C ILE A 30 -12.04 2.17 1.86
N ILE A 31 -11.53 3.20 2.54
CA ILE A 31 -12.24 3.90 3.62
C ILE A 31 -13.50 4.57 3.10
N SER A 32 -13.42 5.26 1.96
CA SER A 32 -14.59 5.88 1.33
C SER A 32 -15.70 4.86 1.04
N LYS A 33 -15.36 3.64 0.58
CA LYS A 33 -16.35 2.57 0.35
C LYS A 33 -17.05 2.15 1.66
N ILE A 34 -16.30 2.04 2.76
CA ILE A 34 -16.85 1.69 4.07
C ILE A 34 -17.80 2.79 4.55
N GLU A 35 -17.35 4.05 4.54
CA GLU A 35 -18.16 5.19 5.00
C GLU A 35 -19.41 5.45 4.16
N GLN A 36 -19.41 5.07 2.88
CA GLN A 36 -20.58 5.14 2.00
C GLN A 36 -21.64 4.06 2.29
N THR A 37 -21.35 3.08 3.14
CA THR A 37 -22.32 2.07 3.55
C THR A 37 -23.37 2.69 4.47
N SER A 38 -24.66 2.48 4.17
CA SER A 38 -25.79 3.25 4.75
C SER A 38 -25.84 3.27 6.28
N ASP A 39 -25.35 2.23 6.93
CA ASP A 39 -25.47 2.03 8.37
C ASP A 39 -24.18 2.37 9.13
N VAL A 40 -23.11 2.71 8.41
CA VAL A 40 -21.85 3.15 9.01
C VAL A 40 -22.00 4.58 9.52
N SER A 41 -21.41 4.83 10.70
CA SER A 41 -21.34 6.14 11.33
C SER A 41 -19.98 6.79 11.09
N TYR A 42 -18.89 6.13 11.48
CA TYR A 42 -17.52 6.61 11.28
C TYR A 42 -16.52 5.44 11.36
N VAL A 43 -15.37 5.60 10.71
CA VAL A 43 -14.19 4.75 10.92
C VAL A 43 -13.41 5.26 12.12
N ASP A 44 -13.02 4.34 13.01
CA ASP A 44 -12.31 4.64 14.26
C ASP A 44 -10.79 4.47 14.08
N GLU A 45 -10.37 3.30 13.57
CA GLU A 45 -8.97 2.93 13.44
C GLU A 45 -8.71 2.11 12.17
N VAL A 46 -7.50 2.27 11.62
CA VAL A 46 -6.95 1.44 10.56
C VAL A 46 -5.53 1.05 10.96
N ASP A 47 -5.29 -0.25 11.15
CA ASP A 47 -3.96 -0.78 11.45
C ASP A 47 -3.43 -1.67 10.32
N TRP A 48 -2.11 -1.70 10.15
CA TRP A 48 -1.45 -2.60 9.23
C TRP A 48 -0.98 -3.86 9.95
N ASN A 49 -1.59 -4.98 9.60
CA ASN A 49 -1.21 -6.27 10.16
C ASN A 49 0.07 -6.80 9.52
N ASP A 50 0.94 -7.43 10.32
CA ASP A 50 2.20 -8.03 9.87
C ASP A 50 2.03 -9.17 8.85
N ARG A 51 0.81 -9.72 8.73
CA ARG A 51 0.42 -10.71 7.72
C ARG A 51 -0.04 -10.11 6.39
N GLY A 52 -0.01 -8.79 6.24
CA GLY A 52 -0.22 -8.11 4.96
C GLY A 52 -1.67 -7.74 4.65
N TYR A 53 -2.47 -7.39 5.66
CA TYR A 53 -3.83 -6.89 5.51
C TYR A 53 -4.08 -5.68 6.39
N TYR A 54 -5.09 -4.87 6.06
CA TYR A 54 -5.59 -3.84 6.97
C TYR A 54 -6.57 -4.45 7.96
N GLU A 55 -6.45 -4.09 9.23
CA GLU A 55 -7.50 -4.29 10.24
C GLU A 55 -8.22 -2.95 10.41
N ILE A 56 -9.51 -2.91 10.07
CA ILE A 56 -10.30 -1.67 10.07
C ILE A 56 -11.41 -1.80 11.10
N GLU A 57 -11.44 -0.86 12.03
CA GLU A 57 -12.47 -0.73 13.04
C GLU A 57 -13.40 0.44 12.71
N TYR A 58 -14.71 0.20 12.74
CA TYR A 58 -15.70 1.24 12.49
C TYR A 58 -16.96 1.04 13.33
N PHE A 59 -17.69 2.13 13.53
CA PHE A 59 -18.93 2.14 14.26
C PHE A 59 -20.12 2.29 13.34
N MET A 60 -21.16 1.51 13.59
CA MET A 60 -22.47 1.64 12.98
C MET A 60 -23.28 2.73 13.68
N LYS A 61 -24.33 3.24 13.02
CA LYS A 61 -25.24 4.26 13.56
C LYS A 61 -25.98 3.82 14.84
N ASN A 62 -26.08 2.52 15.09
CA ASN A 62 -26.66 1.96 16.32
C ASN A 62 -25.63 1.82 17.46
N GLY A 63 -24.38 2.25 17.25
CA GLY A 63 -23.28 2.17 18.21
C GLY A 63 -22.53 0.83 18.22
N ALA A 64 -22.88 -0.14 17.36
CA ALA A 64 -22.15 -1.38 17.24
C ALA A 64 -20.76 -1.15 16.62
N LYS A 65 -19.72 -1.70 17.24
CA LYS A 65 -18.36 -1.76 16.68
C LYS A 65 -18.24 -2.96 15.75
N VAL A 66 -17.61 -2.76 14.60
CA VAL A 66 -17.25 -3.82 13.65
C VAL A 66 -15.76 -3.73 13.35
N GLU A 67 -15.11 -4.89 13.35
CA GLU A 67 -13.72 -5.07 12.97
C GLU A 67 -13.69 -5.97 11.73
N ILE A 68 -13.01 -5.52 10.67
CA ILE A 68 -12.86 -6.27 9.42
C ILE A 68 -11.41 -6.31 8.97
N LYS A 69 -11.04 -7.40 8.28
CA LYS A 69 -9.74 -7.54 7.64
C LYS A 69 -9.89 -7.30 6.14
N ILE A 70 -9.08 -6.42 5.58
CA ILE A 70 -9.14 -6.05 4.16
C ILE A 70 -7.84 -6.38 3.45
N ASP A 71 -7.94 -7.05 2.29
CA ASP A 71 -6.82 -7.20 1.37
C ASP A 71 -6.52 -5.85 0.70
N PRO A 72 -5.30 -5.28 0.85
CA PRO A 72 -4.95 -3.98 0.30
C PRO A 72 -4.91 -3.95 -1.23
N LYS A 73 -4.76 -5.10 -1.89
CA LYS A 73 -4.71 -5.19 -3.36
C LYS A 73 -6.10 -5.11 -3.98
N THR A 74 -7.07 -5.76 -3.36
CA THR A 74 -8.42 -5.89 -3.89
C THR A 74 -9.42 -4.91 -3.24
N GLY A 75 -9.15 -4.49 -2.00
CA GLY A 75 -10.06 -3.71 -1.17
C GLY A 75 -11.23 -4.54 -0.60
N GLU A 76 -11.15 -5.87 -0.70
CA GLU A 76 -12.21 -6.80 -0.29
C GLU A 76 -11.91 -7.39 1.09
N SER A 77 -12.98 -7.80 1.79
CA SER A 77 -12.85 -8.45 3.09
C SER A 77 -12.24 -9.85 2.97
N ILE A 78 -11.30 -10.18 3.84
CA ILE A 78 -10.73 -11.53 3.98
C ILE A 78 -11.23 -12.21 5.26
N LYS A 79 -11.28 -13.54 5.24
CA LYS A 79 -11.73 -14.38 6.37
C LYS A 79 -10.59 -14.77 7.28
#